data_AF-A0A549SLC3-F1
#
_entry.id   AF-A0A549SLC3-F1
#
_cell.length_a   1.000
_cell.length_b   1.000
_cell.length_c   1.000
_cell.angle_alpha   90.00
_cell.angle_beta   90.00
_cell.angle_gamma   90.00
#
_symmetry.space_group_name_H-M   'P 1'
#
loop_
_entity.id
_entity.type
_entity.pdbx_description
1 polymer ?
#
loop_
_entity_poly.entity_id
_entity_poly.type
_entity_poly.pdbx_seq_one_letter_code
_entity_poly.pdbx_strand_id
1 'polypeptide(L)'
;MSEIHSGGCQCGAIRFRMEGQPKDVSVCHCRMCQKAFGAYYAPLVNVGTAGVTWTRGEPKRFASSNFVQRGFCETCGTPLTYEAPDGLSLSAGSFDEPARLPPTIQFGIECRLPFVDGIPALPARATLDDLDDAPFLPDIVSRQHPDHDTAEWPPERPA
;
A
#
# COMPACT_ATOMS: atom_id res chain seq x y z
N MET A 1 -22.03 14.50 -2.04
CA MET A 1 -21.58 13.14 -2.39
C MET A 1 -20.33 12.88 -1.55
N SER A 2 -20.26 11.76 -0.84
CA SER A 2 -19.07 11.37 -0.08
C SER A 2 -17.90 11.12 -1.04
N GLU A 3 -16.68 11.48 -0.61
CA GLU A 3 -15.46 11.14 -1.35
C GLU A 3 -15.26 9.62 -1.34
N ILE A 4 -14.85 9.05 -2.47
CA ILE A 4 -14.64 7.61 -2.64
C ILE A 4 -13.18 7.39 -3.03
N HIS A 5 -12.53 6.47 -2.33
CA HIS A 5 -11.19 6.00 -2.66
C HIS A 5 -11.21 4.48 -2.82
N SER A 6 -10.77 3.98 -3.97
CA SER A 6 -10.61 2.55 -4.24
C SER A 6 -9.15 2.13 -4.10
N GLY A 7 -8.95 0.82 -3.96
CA GLY A 7 -7.63 0.24 -3.87
C GLY A 7 -7.66 -1.28 -3.80
N GLY A 8 -6.50 -1.88 -3.66
CA GLY A 8 -6.35 -3.31 -3.57
C GLY A 8 -4.91 -3.77 -3.47
N CYS A 9 -4.75 -5.09 -3.48
CA CYS A 9 -3.42 -5.69 -3.53
C CYS A 9 -2.85 -5.67 -4.96
N GLN A 10 -1.54 -5.83 -5.09
CA GLN A 10 -0.83 -5.82 -6.37
C GLN A 10 -1.39 -6.81 -7.40
N CYS A 11 -1.90 -7.98 -6.99
CA CYS A 11 -2.44 -8.97 -7.91
C CYS A 11 -3.95 -8.85 -8.18
N GLY A 12 -4.66 -7.90 -7.53
CA GLY A 12 -6.10 -7.70 -7.72
C GLY A 12 -7.01 -8.77 -7.10
N ALA A 13 -6.46 -9.75 -6.38
CA ALA A 13 -7.25 -10.76 -5.66
C ALA A 13 -8.05 -10.16 -4.50
N ILE A 14 -7.57 -9.04 -3.94
CA ILE A 14 -8.26 -8.26 -2.93
C ILE A 14 -8.45 -6.83 -3.44
N ARG A 15 -9.67 -6.32 -3.36
CA ARG A 15 -10.07 -4.94 -3.68
C ARG A 15 -10.93 -4.38 -2.56
N PHE A 16 -10.85 -3.07 -2.35
CA PHE A 16 -11.64 -2.36 -1.36
C PHE A 16 -12.12 -1.01 -1.88
N ARG A 17 -13.17 -0.51 -1.24
CA ARG A 17 -13.71 0.84 -1.41
C ARG A 17 -13.83 1.50 -0.03
N MET A 18 -13.25 2.69 0.09
CA MET A 18 -13.39 3.58 1.26
C MET A 18 -14.32 4.73 0.91
N GLU A 19 -15.32 4.99 1.75
CA GLU A 19 -16.32 6.04 1.59
C GLU A 19 -16.25 7.05 2.73
N GLY A 20 -15.98 8.31 2.39
CA GLY A 20 -15.74 9.39 3.35
C GLY A 20 -14.27 9.79 3.43
N GLN A 21 -14.01 10.87 4.16
CA GLN A 21 -12.66 11.37 4.35
C GLN A 21 -11.93 10.55 5.43
N PRO A 22 -10.66 10.20 5.22
CA PRO A 22 -9.87 9.59 6.27
C PRO A 22 -9.67 10.58 7.43
N LYS A 23 -9.43 10.05 8.62
CA LYS A 23 -9.10 10.87 9.80
C LYS A 23 -7.75 11.56 9.63
N ASP A 24 -6.75 10.82 9.19
CA ASP A 24 -5.40 11.30 8.92
C ASP A 24 -4.66 10.34 7.99
N VAL A 25 -3.56 10.83 7.40
CA VAL A 25 -2.61 9.99 6.68
C VAL A 25 -1.25 10.16 7.35
N SER A 26 -0.58 9.05 7.65
CA SER A 26 0.64 9.05 8.44
C SER A 26 1.75 8.23 7.81
N VAL A 27 2.98 8.49 8.23
CA VAL A 27 4.13 7.62 7.99
C VAL A 27 4.64 7.13 9.34
N CYS A 28 4.63 5.81 9.55
CA CYS A 28 5.16 5.20 10.76
C CYS A 28 6.54 4.60 10.52
N HIS A 29 7.51 5.01 11.33
CA HIS A 29 8.91 4.59 11.24
C HIS A 29 9.28 3.45 12.19
N CYS A 30 8.37 3.03 13.08
CA CYS A 30 8.70 2.02 14.09
C CYS A 30 9.15 0.70 13.46
N ARG A 31 9.98 -0.07 14.19
CA ARG A 31 10.57 -1.30 13.66
C ARG A 31 9.53 -2.34 13.20
N MET A 32 8.39 -2.41 13.87
CA MET A 32 7.30 -3.33 13.49
C MET A 32 6.68 -2.93 12.16
N CYS A 33 6.49 -1.63 11.92
CA CYS A 33 5.97 -1.11 10.66
C CYS A 33 6.96 -1.30 9.51
N GLN A 34 8.26 -1.06 9.73
CA GLN A 34 9.31 -1.38 8.75
C GLN A 34 9.23 -2.86 8.32
N LYS A 35 9.11 -3.78 9.28
CA LYS A 35 9.03 -5.22 9.00
C LYS A 35 7.71 -5.64 8.34
N ALA A 36 6.58 -5.09 8.79
CA ALA A 36 5.27 -5.41 8.22
C ALA A 36 5.14 -5.00 6.75
N PHE A 37 5.78 -3.89 6.36
CA PHE A 37 5.77 -3.39 4.98
C PHE A 37 6.96 -3.86 4.16
N GLY A 38 8.00 -4.42 4.78
CA GLY A 38 9.29 -4.67 4.12
C GLY A 38 9.96 -3.39 3.61
N ALA A 39 9.66 -2.24 4.21
CA ALA A 39 10.03 -0.91 3.72
C ALA A 39 10.73 -0.06 4.80
N TYR A 40 11.28 1.09 4.42
CA TYR A 40 11.91 2.04 5.36
C TYR A 40 10.92 2.67 6.34
N TYR A 41 9.64 2.70 5.98
CA TYR A 41 8.53 3.17 6.80
C TYR A 41 7.20 2.60 6.26
N ALA A 42 6.13 2.71 7.04
CA ALA A 42 4.79 2.31 6.63
C ALA A 42 3.89 3.54 6.42
N PRO A 43 3.47 3.85 5.18
CA PRO A 43 2.47 4.87 4.94
C PRO A 43 1.07 4.29 5.19
N LEU A 44 0.28 4.96 6.03
CA LEU A 44 -1.00 4.46 6.56
C LEU A 44 -2.08 5.54 6.45
N VAL A 45 -3.26 5.17 5.98
CA VAL A 45 -4.45 6.01 5.90
C VAL A 45 -5.39 5.58 7.02
N ASN A 46 -5.53 6.40 8.06
CA ASN A 46 -6.44 6.12 9.16
C ASN A 46 -7.87 6.37 8.71
N VAL A 47 -8.68 5.31 8.71
CA VAL A 47 -10.05 5.34 8.18
C VAL A 47 -10.96 6.23 9.03
N GLY A 48 -10.74 6.32 10.35
CA GLY A 48 -11.62 7.08 11.24
C GLY A 48 -13.06 6.58 11.20
N THR A 49 -13.97 7.45 10.76
CA THR A 49 -15.40 7.14 10.60
C THR A 49 -15.79 6.80 9.15
N ALA A 50 -14.83 6.81 8.21
CA ALA A 50 -15.09 6.40 6.84
C ALA A 50 -15.51 4.92 6.78
N GLY A 51 -16.41 4.58 5.85
CA GLY A 51 -16.82 3.21 5.63
C GLY A 51 -15.79 2.48 4.75
N VAL A 52 -15.39 1.27 5.11
CA VAL A 52 -14.55 0.41 4.26
C VAL A 52 -15.32 -0.84 3.90
N THR A 53 -15.40 -1.13 2.61
CA THR A 53 -16.01 -2.34 2.06
C THR A 53 -14.99 -3.09 1.23
N TRP A 54 -14.80 -4.37 1.52
CA TRP A 54 -14.05 -5.27 0.64
C TRP A 54 -14.93 -5.62 -0.56
N THR A 55 -14.54 -5.19 -1.75
CA THR A 55 -15.32 -5.38 -2.98
C THR A 55 -14.92 -6.67 -3.71
N ARG A 56 -13.77 -7.25 -3.35
CA ARG A 56 -13.29 -8.55 -3.81
C ARG A 56 -12.31 -9.12 -2.79
N GLY A 57 -12.45 -10.40 -2.46
CA GLY A 57 -11.56 -11.09 -1.53
C GLY A 57 -11.52 -10.46 -0.14
N GLU A 58 -10.73 -11.02 0.77
CA GLU A 58 -10.50 -10.45 2.09
C GLU A 58 -9.04 -10.64 2.52
N PRO A 59 -8.47 -9.72 3.33
CA PRO A 59 -7.11 -9.86 3.84
C PRO A 59 -6.97 -11.05 4.79
N LYS A 60 -5.86 -11.78 4.64
CA LYS A 60 -5.37 -12.67 5.69
C LYS A 60 -4.71 -11.84 6.78
N ARG A 61 -4.88 -12.24 8.04
CA ARG A 61 -4.41 -11.48 9.21
C ARG A 61 -3.27 -12.17 9.93
N PHE A 62 -2.27 -11.38 10.35
CA PHE A 62 -1.19 -11.80 11.23
C PHE A 62 -1.17 -10.92 12.49
N ALA A 63 -1.21 -11.53 13.67
CA ALA A 63 -1.11 -10.82 14.94
C ALA A 63 0.34 -10.39 15.19
N SER A 64 0.68 -9.16 14.81
CA SER A 64 2.02 -8.60 14.98
C SER A 64 2.35 -8.23 16.43
N SER A 65 1.32 -8.02 17.26
CA SER A 65 1.42 -7.86 18.71
C SER A 65 0.15 -8.36 19.40
N ASN A 66 0.10 -8.23 20.72
CA ASN A 66 -1.10 -8.46 21.52
C ASN A 66 -2.23 -7.46 21.25
N PHE A 67 -1.98 -6.37 20.51
CA PHE A 67 -2.98 -5.35 20.18
C PHE A 67 -3.22 -5.19 18.67
N VAL A 68 -2.23 -5.52 17.84
CA VAL A 68 -2.24 -5.14 16.42
C VAL A 68 -2.25 -6.36 15.52
N GLN A 69 -3.27 -6.44 14.66
CA GLN A 69 -3.31 -7.35 13.52
C GLN A 69 -2.89 -6.62 12.24
N ARG A 70 -2.23 -7.36 11.33
CA ARG A 70 -1.79 -6.88 10.02
C ARG A 70 -2.48 -7.69 8.95
N GLY A 71 -3.30 -7.04 8.13
CA GLY A 71 -3.93 -7.65 6.97
C GLY A 71 -3.03 -7.59 5.74
N PHE A 72 -2.95 -8.67 4.99
CA PHE A 72 -2.19 -8.76 3.75
C PHE A 72 -2.88 -9.68 2.75
N CYS A 73 -2.53 -9.54 1.48
CA CYS A 73 -2.97 -10.47 0.45
C CYS A 73 -2.20 -11.78 0.57
N GLU A 74 -2.90 -12.90 0.78
CA GLU A 74 -2.23 -14.20 0.83
C GLU A 74 -1.65 -14.65 -0.52
N THR A 75 -2.14 -14.09 -1.63
CA THR A 75 -1.70 -14.43 -2.99
C THR A 75 -0.42 -13.71 -3.40
N CYS A 76 -0.30 -12.41 -3.12
CA CYS A 76 0.86 -11.60 -3.55
C CYS A 76 1.64 -10.93 -2.42
N GLY A 77 1.22 -11.10 -1.16
CA GLY A 77 1.91 -10.56 0.01
C GLY A 77 1.72 -9.06 0.26
N THR A 78 0.99 -8.34 -0.60
CA THR A 78 0.76 -6.89 -0.42
C THR A 78 0.16 -6.59 0.95
N PRO A 79 0.80 -5.75 1.78
CA PRO A 79 0.21 -5.25 3.02
C PRO A 79 -1.03 -4.41 2.71
N LEU A 80 -2.10 -4.62 3.47
CA LEU A 80 -3.40 -3.97 3.27
C LEU A 80 -3.86 -3.22 4.51
N THR A 81 -3.81 -3.84 5.69
CA THR A 81 -4.38 -3.25 6.91
C THR A 81 -3.42 -3.22 8.10
N TYR A 82 -3.59 -2.18 8.91
CA TYR A 82 -3.21 -2.11 10.32
C TYR A 82 -4.50 -2.06 11.12
N GLU A 83 -4.73 -3.04 12.00
CA GLU A 83 -5.94 -3.15 12.81
C GLU A 83 -5.57 -3.12 14.28
N ALA A 84 -6.08 -2.13 15.01
CA ALA A 84 -5.79 -1.90 16.42
C ALA A 84 -7.07 -1.46 17.17
N PRO A 85 -7.07 -1.41 18.52
CA PRO A 85 -8.27 -1.04 19.28
C PRO A 85 -8.81 0.35 18.98
N ASP A 86 -7.97 1.26 18.48
CA ASP A 86 -8.31 2.63 18.11
C ASP A 86 -8.76 2.78 16.66
N GLY A 87 -8.73 1.70 15.85
CA GLY A 87 -9.35 1.66 14.54
C GLY A 87 -8.57 0.88 13.48
N LEU A 88 -9.02 1.08 12.24
CA LEU A 88 -8.45 0.53 11.03
C LEU A 88 -7.65 1.59 10.29
N SER A 89 -6.45 1.24 9.86
CA SER A 89 -5.72 1.99 8.84
C SER A 89 -5.46 1.12 7.63
N LEU A 90 -5.63 1.69 6.44
CA LEU A 90 -5.30 1.06 5.16
C LEU A 90 -3.89 1.46 4.73
N SER A 91 -3.20 0.58 4.00
CA SER A 91 -1.86 0.86 3.47
C SER A 91 -1.97 1.91 2.37
N ALA A 92 -1.32 3.07 2.50
CA ALA A 92 -1.52 4.17 1.56
C ALA A 92 -1.14 3.81 0.12
N GLY A 93 -0.08 3.02 -0.06
CA GLY A 93 0.36 2.53 -1.38
C GLY A 93 -0.54 1.46 -2.00
N SER A 94 -1.59 1.00 -1.31
CA SER A 94 -2.58 0.08 -1.85
C SER A 94 -3.81 0.78 -2.43
N PHE A 95 -3.90 2.10 -2.34
CA PHE A 95 -4.93 2.88 -3.02
C PHE A 95 -4.58 3.06 -4.49
N ASP A 96 -5.60 3.17 -5.34
CA ASP A 96 -5.42 3.39 -6.78
C ASP A 96 -4.86 4.80 -7.08
N GLU A 97 -5.19 5.79 -6.25
CA GLU A 97 -4.71 7.18 -6.39
C GLU A 97 -3.98 7.64 -5.11
N PRO A 98 -2.81 7.07 -4.76
CA PRO A 98 -2.15 7.33 -3.48
C PRO A 98 -1.70 8.79 -3.34
N ALA A 99 -1.46 9.50 -4.45
CA ALA A 99 -1.07 10.91 -4.45
C ALA A 99 -2.17 11.85 -3.89
N ARG A 100 -3.44 11.41 -3.88
CA ARG A 100 -4.56 12.16 -3.29
C ARG A 100 -4.62 12.06 -1.76
N LEU A 101 -3.77 11.22 -1.18
CA LEU A 101 -3.71 10.93 0.25
C LEU A 101 -2.29 11.23 0.77
N PRO A 102 -1.81 12.48 0.71
CA PRO A 102 -0.47 12.81 1.20
C PRO A 102 -0.40 12.67 2.72
N PRO A 103 0.66 12.08 3.29
CA PRO A 103 0.86 12.04 4.73
C PRO A 103 0.92 13.43 5.36
N THR A 104 0.27 13.61 6.50
CA THR A 104 0.22 14.86 7.28
C THR A 104 0.93 14.75 8.63
N ILE A 105 1.28 13.54 9.06
CA ILE A 105 1.95 13.29 10.35
C ILE A 105 2.93 12.12 10.27
N GLN A 106 3.95 12.12 11.14
CA GLN A 106 4.91 11.03 11.28
C GLN A 106 4.90 10.46 12.70
N PHE A 107 4.98 9.14 12.82
CA PHE A 107 5.03 8.41 14.09
C PHE A 107 6.26 7.52 14.19
N GLY A 108 6.66 7.16 15.41
CA GLY A 108 7.79 6.25 15.66
C GLY A 108 9.13 6.80 15.20
N ILE A 109 9.30 8.12 15.21
CA ILE A 109 10.44 8.84 14.63
C ILE A 109 11.78 8.46 15.27
N GLU A 110 11.78 7.89 16.48
CA GLU A 110 12.94 7.32 17.13
C GLU A 110 13.57 6.15 16.34
N CYS A 111 12.80 5.49 15.48
CA CYS A 111 13.25 4.43 14.58
C CYS A 111 13.45 4.91 13.14
N ARG A 112 13.29 6.21 12.86
CA ARG A 112 13.46 6.78 11.51
C ARG A 112 14.88 6.55 11.02
N LEU A 113 15.00 6.00 9.81
CA LEU A 113 16.30 5.72 9.20
C LEU A 113 16.89 7.04 8.65
N PRO A 114 18.06 7.50 9.15
CA PRO A 114 18.57 8.83 8.81
C PRO A 114 18.83 9.05 7.33
N PHE A 115 19.20 7.99 6.60
CA PHE A 115 19.51 8.09 5.17
C PHE A 115 18.28 8.36 4.29
N VAL A 116 17.06 8.15 4.80
CA VAL A 116 15.82 8.37 4.04
C VAL A 116 15.70 9.84 3.60
N ASP A 117 16.18 10.77 4.43
CA ASP A 117 16.14 12.20 4.14
C ASP A 117 17.09 12.61 3.02
N GLY A 118 18.12 11.79 2.78
CA GLY A 118 19.09 12.00 1.72
C GLY A 118 18.68 11.40 0.37
N ILE A 119 17.63 10.57 0.30
CA ILE A 119 17.23 9.88 -0.95
C ILE A 119 17.05 10.85 -2.13
N PRO A 120 16.36 12.00 -2.00
CA PRO A 120 16.16 12.91 -3.12
C PRO A 120 17.45 13.54 -3.67
N ALA A 121 18.55 13.51 -2.90
CA ALA A 121 19.85 14.04 -3.32
C ALA A 121 20.76 12.98 -3.95
N LEU A 122 20.35 11.71 -3.97
CA LEU A 122 21.11 10.64 -4.63
C LEU A 122 21.05 10.81 -6.15
N PRO A 123 22.07 10.33 -6.89
CA PRO A 123 21.97 10.21 -8.34
C PRO A 123 20.74 9.39 -8.72
N ALA A 124 19.92 9.93 -9.61
CA ALA A 124 18.71 9.28 -10.12
C ALA A 124 18.85 9.01 -11.62
N ARG A 125 18.37 7.86 -12.04
CA ARG A 125 18.29 7.42 -13.44
C ARG A 125 16.92 6.80 -13.68
N ALA A 126 16.36 7.00 -14.87
CA ALA A 126 15.13 6.33 -15.26
C ALA A 126 15.39 4.84 -15.44
N THR A 127 14.34 4.03 -15.31
CA THR A 127 14.45 2.56 -15.48
C THR A 127 15.11 2.21 -16.83
N LEU A 128 14.70 2.87 -17.91
CA LEU A 128 15.22 2.60 -19.26
C LEU A 128 16.63 3.19 -19.51
N ASP A 129 17.24 3.88 -18.55
CA ASP A 129 18.64 4.31 -18.67
C ASP A 129 19.63 3.18 -18.35
N ASP A 130 19.15 2.03 -17.87
CA ASP A 130 19.96 0.90 -17.36
C ASP A 130 19.96 -0.32 -18.28
N LEU A 131 19.68 -0.14 -19.58
CA LEU A 131 19.52 -1.27 -20.52
C LEU A 131 20.79 -2.08 -20.76
N ASP A 132 21.96 -1.47 -20.59
CA ASP A 132 23.24 -2.18 -20.71
C ASP A 132 23.40 -3.22 -19.59
N ASP A 133 23.00 -2.87 -18.37
CA ASP A 133 23.06 -3.75 -17.19
C ASP A 133 21.82 -4.66 -17.07
N ALA A 134 20.66 -4.19 -17.56
CA ALA A 134 19.37 -4.86 -17.46
C ALA A 134 18.62 -4.88 -18.82
N PRO A 135 19.08 -5.69 -19.79
CA PRO A 135 18.55 -5.69 -21.15
C PRO A 135 17.10 -6.20 -21.26
N PHE A 136 16.56 -6.82 -20.20
CA PHE A 136 15.18 -7.33 -20.16
C PHE A 136 14.13 -6.25 -19.88
N LEU A 137 14.53 -5.06 -19.44
CA LEU A 137 13.61 -3.99 -19.04
C LEU A 137 12.60 -3.59 -20.13
N PRO A 138 12.94 -3.53 -21.43
CA PRO A 138 11.99 -3.19 -22.49
C PRO A 138 10.87 -4.23 -22.68
N ASP A 139 11.13 -5.48 -22.28
CA ASP A 139 10.22 -6.61 -22.47
C ASP A 139 9.33 -6.87 -21.24
N ILE A 140 9.41 -6.02 -20.21
CA ILE A 140 8.59 -6.17 -19.00
C ILE A 140 7.12 -5.97 -19.34
N VAL A 141 6.33 -7.03 -19.14
CA VAL A 141 4.87 -6.98 -19.14
C VAL A 141 4.40 -7.01 -17.69
N SER A 142 3.77 -5.92 -17.24
CA SER A 142 3.19 -5.85 -15.91
C SER A 142 2.04 -6.85 -15.77
N ARG A 143 2.06 -7.61 -14.67
CA ARG A 143 0.95 -8.46 -14.22
C ARG A 143 0.24 -7.88 -13.00
N GLN A 144 0.57 -6.64 -12.64
CA GLN A 144 -0.10 -5.91 -11.59
C GLN A 144 -1.52 -5.58 -12.02
N HIS A 145 -2.46 -5.71 -11.08
CA HIS A 145 -3.83 -5.23 -11.24
C HIS A 145 -3.81 -3.74 -11.52
N PRO A 146 -4.58 -3.24 -12.49
CA PRO A 146 -4.58 -1.82 -12.80
C PRO A 146 -5.16 -1.01 -11.64
N ASP A 147 -4.73 0.24 -11.50
CA ASP A 147 -5.19 1.16 -10.44
C ASP A 147 -6.61 1.70 -10.71
N HIS A 148 -7.58 0.79 -10.87
CA HIS A 148 -9.02 1.05 -10.93
C HIS A 148 -9.82 -0.24 -10.79
N ASP A 149 -11.10 -0.15 -10.46
CA ASP A 149 -11.96 -1.33 -10.36
C ASP A 149 -12.18 -2.03 -11.71
N THR A 150 -12.04 -3.35 -11.69
CA THR A 150 -12.23 -4.24 -12.84
C THR A 150 -13.36 -5.22 -12.54
N ALA A 151 -14.26 -5.50 -13.49
CA ALA A 151 -15.28 -6.53 -13.30
C ALA A 151 -14.68 -7.93 -13.07
N GLU A 152 -13.66 -8.29 -13.87
CA GLU A 152 -12.94 -9.56 -13.82
C GLU A 152 -11.42 -9.31 -13.85
N TRP A 153 -10.65 -10.14 -13.15
CA TRP A 153 -9.18 -10.10 -13.17
C TRP A 153 -8.57 -11.43 -12.70
N PRO A 154 -7.47 -11.92 -13.32
CA PRO A 154 -6.85 -11.39 -14.53
C PRO A 154 -7.78 -11.50 -15.75
N PRO A 155 -7.65 -10.65 -16.78
CA PRO A 155 -8.39 -10.84 -18.03
C PRO A 155 -8.09 -12.24 -18.56
N GLU A 156 -9.09 -12.92 -19.14
CA GLU A 156 -8.89 -14.22 -19.77
C GLU A 156 -7.68 -14.13 -20.70
N ARG A 157 -6.65 -14.94 -20.41
CA ARG A 157 -5.49 -15.00 -21.29
C ARG A 157 -5.95 -15.67 -22.58
N PRO A 158 -5.77 -15.06 -23.76
CA PRO A 158 -5.87 -15.83 -24.99
C PRO A 158 -4.88 -16.99 -24.90
N ALA A 159 -5.36 -18.18 -25.24
CA ALA A 159 -4.60 -19.44 -25.21
C ALA A 159 -3.31 -19.37 -26.01
#